data_AF-A0A7V3SUN3-F1
#
_entry.id   AF-A0A7V3SUN3-F1
#
_cell.length_a   1.000
_cell.length_b   1.000
_cell.length_c   1.000
_cell.angle_alpha   90.00
_cell.angle_beta   90.00
_cell.angle_gamma   90.00
#
_symmetry.space_group_name_H-M   'P 1'
#
loop_
_entity.id
_entity.type
_entity.pdbx_description
1 polymer ?
#
loop_
_entity_poly.entity_id
_entity_poly.type
_entity_poly.pdbx_seq_one_letter_code
_entity_poly.pdbx_strand_id
1 'polypeptide(L)'
;MRDKILNSNEFKKLVKSKNAISLFLTVAELFVYFGFILLIAYNKEFLSQKIYGPVTVGIPIGIGVIVISWIFTGIYVSWSNKKYDQKVAEIKEKLGGE
;
A
#
# COMPACT_ATOMS: atom_id res chain seq x y z
N MET A 1 4.47 15.46 28.04
CA MET A 1 5.12 15.81 26.75
C MET A 1 4.51 15.07 25.57
N ARG A 2 4.32 13.73 25.64
CA ARG A 2 3.62 12.92 24.62
C ARG A 2 2.19 13.43 24.31
N ASP A 3 1.40 13.80 25.32
CA ASP A 3 0.02 14.28 25.12
C ASP A 3 -0.08 15.62 24.39
N LYS A 4 0.93 16.50 24.52
CA LYS A 4 0.99 17.78 23.77
C LYS A 4 1.29 17.53 22.29
N ILE A 5 2.15 16.58 21.96
CA ILE A 5 2.48 16.19 20.58
C ILE A 5 1.25 15.56 19.89
N LEU A 6 0.60 14.61 20.56
CA LEU A 6 -0.57 13.90 20.03
C LEU A 6 -1.80 14.80 19.84
N ASN A 7 -1.97 15.83 20.69
CA ASN A 7 -3.07 16.79 20.56
C ASN A 7 -2.78 17.98 19.65
N SER A 8 -1.55 18.12 19.14
CA SER A 8 -1.23 19.18 18.19
C SER A 8 -2.02 19.03 16.89
N ASN A 9 -2.54 20.15 16.38
CA ASN A 9 -3.28 20.18 15.11
C ASN A 9 -2.40 19.77 13.92
N GLU A 10 -1.09 19.98 13.99
CA GLU A 10 -0.12 19.54 12.97
C GLU A 10 -0.01 18.02 12.91
N PHE A 11 0.09 17.33 14.06
CA PHE A 11 0.16 15.87 14.11
C PHE A 11 -1.15 15.22 13.62
N LYS A 12 -2.31 15.76 14.00
CA LYS A 12 -3.62 15.29 13.51
C LYS A 12 -3.75 15.44 11.99
N LYS A 13 -3.29 16.56 11.40
CA LYS A 13 -3.25 16.74 9.93
C LYS A 13 -2.33 15.73 9.26
N LEU A 14 -1.17 15.44 9.85
CA LEU A 14 -0.22 14.46 9.34
C LEU A 14 -0.80 13.05 9.30
N VAL A 15 -1.44 12.61 10.39
CA VAL A 15 -2.11 11.31 10.47
C VAL A 15 -3.24 11.22 9.46
N LYS A 16 -4.04 12.29 9.28
CA LYS A 16 -5.11 12.30 8.28
C LYS A 16 -4.59 12.13 6.85
N SER A 17 -3.49 12.79 6.49
CA SER A 17 -2.85 12.62 5.17
C SER A 17 -2.29 11.22 4.97
N LYS A 18 -1.67 10.63 6.01
CA LYS A 18 -1.20 9.24 5.98
C LYS A 18 -2.36 8.27 5.75
N ASN A 19 -3.43 8.40 6.53
CA ASN A 19 -4.59 7.51 6.44
C ASN A 19 -5.27 7.57 5.07
N ALA A 20 -5.34 8.75 4.44
CA ALA A 20 -5.92 8.86 3.09
C ALA A 20 -5.12 8.05 2.06
N ILE A 21 -3.79 8.06 2.15
CA ILE A 21 -2.93 7.33 1.22
C ILE A 21 -2.91 5.83 1.53
N SER A 22 -2.84 5.46 2.81
CA SER A 22 -3.01 4.06 3.21
C SER A 22 -4.34 3.51 2.69
N LEU A 23 -5.44 4.25 2.86
CA LEU A 23 -6.77 3.82 2.41
C LEU A 23 -6.83 3.69 0.89
N PHE A 24 -6.26 4.64 0.15
CA PHE A 24 -6.19 4.55 -1.31
C PHE A 24 -5.43 3.29 -1.77
N LEU A 25 -4.27 3.01 -1.17
CA LEU A 25 -3.49 1.81 -1.51
C LEU A 25 -4.19 0.52 -1.08
N THR A 26 -4.89 0.51 0.06
CA THR A 26 -5.73 -0.61 0.47
C THR A 26 -6.83 -0.87 -0.54
N VAL A 27 -7.54 0.16 -1.00
CA VAL A 27 -8.61 0.00 -2.00
C VAL A 27 -8.04 -0.48 -3.33
N ALA A 28 -6.88 0.03 -3.75
CA ALA A 28 -6.19 -0.43 -4.94
C ALA A 28 -5.79 -1.91 -4.85
N GLU A 29 -5.23 -2.34 -3.71
CA GLU A 29 -4.87 -3.73 -3.47
C GLU A 29 -6.11 -4.64 -3.48
N LEU A 30 -7.19 -4.23 -2.83
CA LEU A 30 -8.45 -4.97 -2.84
C LEU A 30 -8.99 -5.10 -4.27
N PHE A 31 -8.89 -4.05 -5.09
CA PHE A 31 -9.34 -4.10 -6.47
C PHE A 31 -8.53 -5.12 -7.29
N VAL A 32 -7.21 -5.15 -7.13
CA VAL A 32 -6.34 -6.15 -7.79
C VAL A 32 -6.67 -7.57 -7.31
N TYR A 33 -6.82 -7.76 -5.99
CA TYR A 33 -7.13 -9.04 -5.37
C TYR A 33 -8.48 -9.60 -5.83
N PHE A 34 -9.55 -8.81 -5.71
CA PHE A 34 -10.87 -9.22 -6.16
C PHE A 34 -10.93 -9.37 -7.68
N GLY A 35 -10.23 -8.54 -8.45
CA GLY A 35 -10.10 -8.70 -9.89
C GLY A 35 -9.49 -10.06 -10.26
N PHE A 36 -8.44 -10.48 -9.57
CA PHE A 36 -7.83 -11.79 -9.78
C PHE A 36 -8.75 -12.94 -9.36
N ILE A 37 -9.44 -12.83 -8.21
CA ILE A 37 -10.43 -13.83 -7.78
C ILE A 37 -11.56 -13.97 -8.79
N LEU A 38 -12.10 -12.86 -9.30
CA LEU A 38 -13.16 -12.88 -10.30
C LEU A 38 -12.68 -13.54 -11.58
N LEU A 39 -11.43 -13.28 -12.00
CA LEU A 39 -10.84 -13.95 -13.16
C LEU A 39 -10.75 -15.47 -12.96
N ILE A 40 -10.35 -15.91 -11.76
CA ILE A 40 -10.34 -17.34 -11.39
C ILE A 40 -11.74 -17.94 -11.39
N ALA A 41 -12.72 -17.23 -10.85
CA ALA A 41 -14.08 -17.73 -10.67
C ALA A 41 -14.85 -17.83 -11.99
N TYR A 42 -14.73 -16.82 -12.86
CA TYR A 42 -15.54 -16.71 -14.07
C TYR A 42 -14.80 -17.10 -15.35
N ASN A 43 -13.47 -17.00 -15.37
CA ASN A 43 -12.67 -17.24 -16.58
C ASN A 43 -11.49 -18.18 -16.32
N LYS A 44 -11.79 -19.30 -15.68
CA LYS A 44 -10.81 -20.36 -15.40
C LYS A 44 -10.18 -20.94 -16.67
N GLU A 45 -10.93 -21.00 -17.76
CA GLU A 45 -10.44 -21.50 -19.05
C GLU A 45 -9.33 -20.64 -19.63
N PHE A 46 -9.42 -19.32 -19.52
CA PHE A 46 -8.34 -18.42 -19.91
C PHE A 46 -7.07 -18.68 -19.08
N LEU A 47 -7.20 -18.84 -17.77
CA LEU A 47 -6.07 -19.08 -16.87
C LEU A 47 -5.46 -20.47 -17.02
N SER A 48 -6.22 -21.45 -17.52
CA SER A 48 -5.75 -22.82 -17.75
C SER A 48 -5.08 -23.01 -19.12
N GLN A 49 -5.10 -21.99 -19.99
CA GLN A 49 -4.38 -22.01 -21.26
C GLN A 49 -2.89 -22.27 -21.02
N LYS A 50 -2.36 -23.29 -21.69
CA LYS A 50 -0.95 -23.69 -21.55
C LYS A 50 -0.08 -22.76 -22.39
N ILE A 51 1.00 -22.27 -21.79
CA ILE A 51 2.05 -21.51 -22.49
C ILE A 51 3.15 -22.47 -22.91
N TYR A 52 3.67 -23.26 -21.96
CA TYR A 52 4.77 -24.19 -22.21
C TYR A 52 4.74 -25.35 -21.20
N GLY A 53 4.67 -26.60 -21.69
CA GLY A 53 4.62 -27.79 -20.85
C GLY A 53 3.47 -27.72 -19.82
N PRO A 54 3.75 -27.85 -18.51
CA PRO A 54 2.73 -27.72 -17.45
C PRO A 54 2.40 -26.26 -17.08
N VAL A 55 3.11 -25.26 -17.62
CA VAL A 55 2.91 -23.84 -17.27
C VAL A 55 1.67 -23.28 -17.95
N THR A 56 0.75 -22.74 -17.16
CA THR A 56 -0.45 -22.06 -17.66
C THR A 56 -0.34 -20.54 -17.52
N VAL A 57 -1.16 -19.82 -18.29
CA VAL A 57 -1.29 -18.35 -18.26
C VAL A 57 -1.57 -17.82 -16.85
N GLY A 58 -2.28 -18.58 -16.02
CA GLY A 58 -2.55 -18.19 -14.64
C GLY A 58 -1.31 -18.04 -13.76
N ILE A 59 -0.21 -18.76 -14.05
CA ILE A 59 1.01 -18.67 -13.25
C ILE A 59 1.67 -17.28 -13.40
N PRO A 60 2.01 -16.80 -14.62
CA PRO A 60 2.52 -15.44 -14.79
C PRO A 60 1.59 -14.35 -14.26
N ILE A 61 0.27 -14.50 -14.46
CA ILE A 61 -0.70 -13.51 -13.95
C ILE A 61 -0.68 -13.46 -12.42
N GLY A 62 -0.71 -14.62 -11.75
CA GLY A 62 -0.64 -14.68 -10.29
C GLY A 62 0.67 -14.10 -9.75
N ILE A 63 1.81 -14.37 -10.39
CA ILE A 63 3.09 -13.74 -10.06
C ILE A 63 3.00 -12.22 -10.24
N GLY A 64 2.39 -11.75 -11.34
CA GLY A 64 2.15 -10.34 -11.58
C GLY A 64 1.37 -9.67 -10.46
N VAL A 65 0.30 -10.32 -9.96
CA VAL A 65 -0.47 -9.81 -8.81
C VAL A 65 0.39 -9.68 -7.55
N ILE A 66 1.24 -10.67 -7.24
CA ILE A 66 2.15 -10.60 -6.09
C ILE A 66 3.14 -9.45 -6.24
N VAL A 67 3.74 -9.30 -7.43
CA VAL A 67 4.69 -8.21 -7.71
C VAL A 67 4.02 -6.84 -7.58
N ILE A 68 2.79 -6.68 -8.06
CA ILE A 68 2.02 -5.44 -7.91
C ILE A 68 1.77 -5.12 -6.43
N SER A 69 1.39 -6.11 -5.62
CA SER A 69 1.20 -5.96 -4.18
C SER A 69 2.47 -5.47 -3.47
N TRP A 70 3.62 -6.03 -3.82
CA TRP A 70 4.92 -5.56 -3.34
C TRP A 70 5.24 -4.14 -3.79
N ILE A 71 4.91 -3.77 -5.03
CA ILE A 71 5.07 -2.40 -5.53
C ILE A 71 4.21 -1.43 -4.72
N PHE A 72 2.95 -1.75 -4.43
CA PHE A 72 2.09 -0.89 -3.60
C PHE A 72 2.65 -0.72 -2.20
N THR A 73 3.17 -1.79 -1.60
CA THR A 73 3.85 -1.75 -0.30
C THR A 73 5.10 -0.86 -0.37
N GLY A 74 5.92 -1.00 -1.40
CA GLY A 74 7.13 -0.20 -1.59
C GLY A 74 6.83 1.29 -1.81
N ILE A 75 5.81 1.61 -2.60
CA ILE A 75 5.33 2.98 -2.81
C ILE A 75 4.87 3.58 -1.48
N TYR A 76 4.08 2.82 -0.70
CA TYR A 76 3.63 3.27 0.61
C TYR A 76 4.81 3.57 1.55
N VAL A 77 5.76 2.64 1.66
CA VAL A 77 6.92 2.79 2.56
C VAL A 77 7.78 3.97 2.14
N SER A 78 8.11 4.10 0.85
CA SER A 78 8.92 5.21 0.32
C SER A 78 8.24 6.56 0.57
N TRP A 79 6.92 6.64 0.35
CA TRP A 79 6.15 7.85 0.61
C TRP A 79 6.06 8.17 2.11
N SER A 80 5.79 7.16 2.95
CA SER A 80 5.70 7.30 4.41
C SER A 80 7.03 7.78 4.98
N ASN A 81 8.15 7.17 4.60
CA ASN A 81 9.48 7.54 5.08
C ASN A 81 9.83 8.98 4.71
N LYS A 82 9.50 9.44 3.49
CA LYS A 82 9.80 10.82 3.07
C LYS A 82 8.93 11.86 3.77
N LYS A 83 7.63 11.61 3.91
CA LYS A 83 6.66 12.66 4.31
C LYS A 83 6.27 12.60 5.78
N TYR A 84 6.27 11.41 6.37
CA TYR A 84 5.92 11.22 7.78
C TYR A 84 7.14 11.46 8.67
N ASP A 85 8.29 10.83 8.39
CA ASP A 85 9.45 10.93 9.27
C ASP A 85 10.06 12.35 9.30
N GLN A 86 10.11 13.04 8.15
CA GLN A 86 10.54 14.44 8.10
C GLN A 86 9.66 15.34 8.98
N LYS A 87 8.34 15.16 8.90
CA LYS A 87 7.39 15.96 9.69
C LYS A 87 7.39 15.60 11.16
N VAL A 88 7.64 14.33 11.50
CA VAL A 88 7.82 13.91 12.89
C VAL A 88 9.10 14.51 13.48
N ALA A 89 10.19 14.57 12.70
CA ALA A 89 11.43 15.23 13.11
C ALA A 89 11.22 16.73 13.38
N GLU A 90 10.58 17.46 12.46
CA GLU A 90 10.26 18.89 12.63
C GLU A 90 9.37 19.16 13.86
N ILE A 91 8.35 18.33 14.09
CA ILE A 91 7.45 18.48 15.25
C ILE A 91 8.19 18.17 16.55
N LYS A 92 9.10 17.19 16.55
CA LYS A 92 9.91 16.82 17.72
C LYS A 92 10.91 17.91 18.07
N GLU A 93 11.51 18.56 17.08
CA GLU A 93 12.40 19.71 17.27
C GLU A 93 11.65 20.92 17.83
N LYS A 94 10.48 21.27 17.27
CA LYS A 94 9.64 22.38 17.77
C LYS A 94 9.08 22.19 19.18
N LEU A 95 8.85 20.94 19.61
CA LEU A 95 8.23 20.64 20.92
C LEU A 95 9.24 20.15 21.97
N GLY A 96 10.46 19.78 21.55
CA GLY A 96 11.55 19.31 22.40
C GLY A 96 12.73 20.27 22.52
N GLY A 97 12.69 21.41 21.81
CA GLY A 97 13.67 22.48 21.99
C GLY A 97 13.49 23.20 23.32
N GLU A 98 14.42 22.93 24.24
CA GLU A 98 15.26 24.02 24.78
C GLU A 98 16.14 24.56 23.66
#